data_AF-S8AC52-F1
#
_entry.id   AF-S8AC52-F1
#
_cell.length_a   1.000
_cell.length_b   1.000
_cell.length_c   1.000
_cell.angle_alpha   90.00
_cell.angle_beta   90.00
_cell.angle_gamma   90.00
#
_symmetry.space_group_name_H-M   'P 1'
#
loop_
_entity.id
_entity.type
_entity.pdbx_description
1 polymer ?
#
loop_
_entity_poly.entity_id
_entity_poly.type
_entity_poly.pdbx_seq_one_letter_code
_entity_poly.pdbx_strand_id
1 'polypeptide(L)'
;MLMKISTLVVAITTVVSATNTPTNFYLVTSSQSVPCSNSANLADASAISTFDPYYQENFLLRKIGPGYGSLPTFNLKRGNLETIASLPHGGPLATYTTLRPKVNTELMFNPAPTTARGPLTIRDGLVGYHGINDRWYNCPGDFGEQVIVYQAKKPDCTKVYLHTASLPPY
;
A
#
# COMPACT_ATOMS: atom_id res chain seq x y z
N MET A 1 -31.46 60.97 -3.47
CA MET A 1 -31.33 59.82 -2.54
C MET A 1 -30.75 58.66 -3.34
N LEU A 2 -29.42 58.48 -3.35
CA LEU A 2 -28.75 57.40 -4.11
C LEU A 2 -28.48 56.22 -3.16
N MET A 3 -29.13 55.10 -3.42
CA MET A 3 -29.03 53.86 -2.66
C MET A 3 -27.87 53.03 -3.22
N LYS A 4 -26.77 52.93 -2.47
CA LYS A 4 -25.59 52.12 -2.84
C LYS A 4 -25.83 50.67 -2.44
N ILE A 5 -26.00 49.79 -3.44
CA ILE A 5 -26.07 48.34 -3.27
C ILE A 5 -24.64 47.82 -3.14
N SER A 6 -24.28 47.32 -1.95
CA SER A 6 -22.98 46.68 -1.71
C SER A 6 -23.09 45.19 -2.04
N THR A 7 -22.41 44.77 -3.10
CA THR A 7 -22.34 43.38 -3.55
C THR A 7 -21.30 42.63 -2.73
N LEU A 8 -21.73 41.62 -1.97
CA LEU A 8 -20.85 40.74 -1.21
C LEU A 8 -20.30 39.63 -2.14
N VAL A 9 -19.01 39.69 -2.46
CA VAL A 9 -18.33 38.64 -3.25
C VAL A 9 -17.86 37.55 -2.28
N VAL A 10 -18.53 36.39 -2.30
CA VAL A 10 -18.09 35.19 -1.57
C VAL A 10 -17.01 34.51 -2.39
N ALA A 11 -15.75 34.64 -1.98
CA ALA A 11 -14.64 33.92 -2.56
C ALA A 11 -14.63 32.46 -2.05
N ILE A 12 -14.98 31.51 -2.92
CA ILE A 12 -14.86 30.08 -2.63
C ILE A 12 -13.37 29.72 -2.79
N THR A 13 -12.65 29.62 -1.67
CA THR A 13 -11.28 29.10 -1.65
C THR A 13 -11.32 27.58 -1.74
N THR A 14 -10.97 27.02 -2.89
CA THR A 14 -10.72 25.59 -3.03
C THR A 14 -9.39 25.26 -2.34
N VAL A 15 -9.47 24.72 -1.11
CA VAL A 15 -8.31 24.13 -0.43
C VAL A 15 -7.92 22.85 -1.16
N VAL A 16 -7.05 22.97 -2.16
CA VAL A 16 -6.30 21.83 -2.70
C VAL A 16 -5.29 21.47 -1.62
N SER A 17 -5.65 20.54 -0.73
CA SER A 17 -4.69 19.92 0.16
C SER A 17 -3.68 19.19 -0.71
N ALA A 18 -2.47 19.73 -0.82
CA ALA A 18 -1.34 19.01 -1.39
C ALA A 18 -1.08 17.80 -0.50
N THR A 19 -1.67 16.66 -0.83
CA THR A 19 -1.35 15.39 -0.21
C THR A 19 0.07 15.03 -0.62
N ASN A 20 1.06 15.40 0.21
CA ASN A 20 2.43 14.93 0.09
C ASN A 20 2.38 13.41 0.16
N THR A 21 2.39 12.75 -1.00
CA THR A 21 2.40 11.30 -1.08
C THR A 21 3.71 10.83 -0.47
N PRO A 22 3.69 9.99 0.57
CA PRO A 22 4.90 9.48 1.19
C PRO A 22 5.80 8.82 0.14
N THR A 23 7.10 9.02 0.28
CA THR A 23 8.12 8.34 -0.51
C THR A 23 8.96 7.49 0.44
N ASN A 24 9.50 6.38 -0.07
CA ASN A 24 10.37 5.45 0.67
C ASN A 24 9.78 5.01 2.01
N PHE A 25 8.54 4.55 2.00
CA PHE A 25 7.83 4.10 3.20
C PHE A 25 7.89 2.58 3.34
N TYR A 26 7.74 2.09 4.58
CA TYR A 26 7.46 0.70 4.84
C TYR A 26 5.98 0.42 4.63
N LEU A 27 5.65 -0.72 4.02
CA LEU A 27 4.29 -1.19 3.90
C LEU A 27 3.96 -2.06 5.12
N VAL A 28 2.89 -1.70 5.83
CA VAL A 28 2.50 -2.35 7.09
C VAL A 28 1.01 -2.67 7.05
N THR A 29 0.61 -3.84 7.54
CA THR A 29 -0.81 -4.14 7.81
C THR A 29 -1.17 -3.86 9.25
N SER A 30 -2.37 -3.35 9.50
CA SER A 30 -2.98 -3.27 10.83
C SER A 30 -4.49 -3.48 10.74
N SER A 31 -5.12 -3.87 11.85
CA SER A 31 -6.57 -3.89 12.03
C SER A 31 -7.18 -2.49 12.12
N GLN A 32 -6.37 -1.46 12.40
CA GLN A 32 -6.82 -0.07 12.57
C GLN A 32 -6.86 0.71 11.26
N SER A 33 -7.93 1.48 11.07
CA SER A 33 -8.12 2.39 9.94
C SER A 33 -7.53 3.77 10.15
N VAL A 34 -7.05 4.08 11.36
CA VAL A 34 -6.46 5.38 11.67
C VAL A 34 -4.96 5.30 11.36
N PRO A 35 -4.44 6.11 10.42
CA PRO A 35 -3.04 6.07 10.03
C PRO A 35 -2.11 6.50 11.16
N CYS A 36 -0.93 5.90 11.22
CA CYS A 36 0.15 6.32 12.12
C CYS A 36 1.49 6.22 11.40
N SER A 37 2.31 7.28 11.47
CA SER A 37 3.65 7.29 10.86
C SER A 37 4.59 6.31 11.55
N ASN A 38 4.50 6.19 12.87
CA ASN A 38 5.20 5.17 13.65
C ASN A 38 4.31 3.94 13.79
N SER A 39 4.59 2.92 12.97
CA SER A 39 3.74 1.73 12.93
C SER A 39 3.80 0.87 14.19
N ALA A 40 4.77 1.06 15.09
CA ALA A 40 4.80 0.40 16.39
C ALA A 40 3.61 0.79 17.29
N ASN A 41 2.95 1.93 17.00
CA ASN A 41 1.75 2.37 17.72
C ASN A 41 0.45 1.82 17.14
N LEU A 42 0.50 1.12 16.00
CA LEU A 42 -0.67 0.51 15.39
C LEU A 42 -0.94 -0.84 16.06
N ALA A 43 -2.22 -1.16 16.29
CA ALA A 43 -2.61 -2.48 16.78
C ALA A 43 -2.33 -3.56 15.73
N ASP A 44 -1.81 -4.71 16.17
CA ASP A 44 -1.52 -5.88 15.34
C ASP A 44 -0.66 -5.58 14.10
N ALA A 45 0.20 -4.57 14.22
CA ALA A 45 1.03 -4.10 13.13
C ALA A 45 2.00 -5.19 12.66
N SER A 46 2.11 -5.38 11.35
CA SER A 46 3.04 -6.34 10.78
C SER A 46 3.60 -5.82 9.46
N ALA A 47 4.92 -5.88 9.34
CA ALA A 47 5.60 -5.46 8.14
C ALA A 47 5.32 -6.41 6.99
N ILE A 48 5.33 -5.85 5.77
CA ILE A 48 5.13 -6.59 4.54
C ILE A 48 6.46 -6.68 3.78
N SER A 49 6.75 -7.86 3.27
CA SER A 49 7.92 -8.11 2.44
C SER A 49 7.57 -8.87 1.16
N THR A 50 8.42 -8.72 0.14
CA THR A 50 8.35 -9.51 -1.08
C THR A 50 8.66 -10.98 -0.79
N PHE A 51 7.97 -11.86 -1.50
CA PHE A 51 8.08 -13.30 -1.30
C PHE A 51 7.85 -14.04 -2.61
N ASP A 52 8.67 -15.04 -2.88
CA ASP A 52 8.52 -15.95 -4.01
C ASP A 52 8.40 -17.40 -3.51
N PRO A 53 7.18 -17.87 -3.22
CA PRO A 53 6.94 -19.26 -2.81
C PRO A 53 7.00 -20.26 -3.97
N TYR A 54 6.79 -19.79 -5.20
CA TYR A 54 6.48 -20.65 -6.35
C TYR A 54 7.57 -20.71 -7.42
N TYR A 55 8.75 -20.15 -7.16
CA TYR A 55 9.83 -20.02 -8.16
C TYR A 55 9.35 -19.27 -9.41
N GLN A 56 8.63 -18.16 -9.19
CA GLN A 56 7.98 -17.39 -10.25
C GLN A 56 8.64 -16.01 -10.43
N GLU A 57 8.46 -15.39 -11.61
CA GLU A 57 9.04 -14.07 -11.88
C GLU A 57 8.44 -12.97 -10.99
N ASN A 58 7.16 -13.09 -10.65
CA ASN A 58 6.46 -12.09 -9.85
C ASN A 58 6.66 -12.35 -8.35
N PHE A 59 6.97 -11.29 -7.60
CA PHE A 59 6.87 -11.38 -6.14
C PHE A 59 5.43 -11.27 -5.68
N LEU A 60 5.08 -12.06 -4.68
CA LEU A 60 3.93 -11.85 -3.82
C LEU A 60 4.33 -10.96 -2.65
N LEU A 61 3.32 -10.48 -1.91
CA LEU A 61 3.52 -9.81 -0.63
C LEU A 61 3.02 -10.69 0.51
N ARG A 62 3.88 -10.88 1.52
CA ARG A 62 3.52 -11.56 2.76
C ARG A 62 3.80 -10.71 3.99
N LYS A 63 3.07 -10.99 5.06
CA LYS A 63 3.44 -10.58 6.41
C LYS A 63 4.74 -11.25 6.83
N ILE A 64 5.54 -10.49 7.55
CA ILE A 64 6.72 -11.00 8.25
C ILE A 64 6.66 -10.62 9.72
N GLY A 65 7.46 -11.32 10.52
CA GLY A 65 7.60 -11.08 11.96
C GLY A 65 8.91 -10.37 12.31
N PRO A 66 9.13 -10.10 13.62
CA PRO A 66 10.38 -9.53 14.10
C PRO A 66 11.60 -10.41 13.78
N GLY A 67 12.76 -9.77 13.62
CA GLY A 67 14.04 -10.44 13.36
C GLY A 67 14.35 -10.76 11.90
N TYR A 68 13.49 -10.39 10.95
CA TYR A 68 13.82 -10.46 9.52
C TYR A 68 14.90 -9.42 9.18
N GLY A 69 16.00 -9.87 8.56
CA GLY A 69 17.23 -9.09 8.37
C GLY A 69 17.16 -7.92 7.38
N SER A 70 16.04 -7.72 6.69
CA SER A 70 15.79 -6.53 5.86
C SER A 70 14.30 -6.34 5.57
N LEU A 71 13.89 -5.07 5.42
CA LEU A 71 12.54 -4.68 5.05
C LEU A 71 12.58 -3.89 3.74
N PRO A 72 11.77 -4.24 2.73
CA PRO A 72 11.68 -3.44 1.53
C PRO A 72 11.02 -2.10 1.84
N THR A 73 11.50 -1.07 1.15
CA THR A 73 10.82 0.23 1.07
C THR A 73 10.01 0.31 -0.20
N PHE A 74 8.93 1.06 -0.15
CA PHE A 74 7.98 1.22 -1.23
C PHE A 74 7.78 2.69 -1.59
N ASN A 75 7.42 2.91 -2.85
CA ASN A 75 6.99 4.20 -3.37
C ASN A 75 5.66 4.01 -4.11
N LEU A 76 4.81 5.04 -4.18
CA LEU A 76 3.65 5.04 -5.08
C LEU A 76 3.94 5.91 -6.30
N LYS A 77 4.02 5.30 -7.48
CA LYS A 77 4.28 6.01 -8.74
C LYS A 77 3.21 5.68 -9.76
N ARG A 78 2.54 6.72 -10.27
CA ARG A 78 1.45 6.58 -11.27
C ARG A 78 0.38 5.55 -10.87
N GLY A 79 0.10 5.43 -9.57
CA GLY A 79 -0.89 4.49 -9.04
C GLY A 79 -0.45 3.02 -8.97
N ASN A 80 0.85 2.75 -9.05
CA ASN A 80 1.45 1.45 -8.77
C ASN A 80 2.40 1.59 -7.58
N LEU A 81 2.44 0.59 -6.69
CA LEU A 81 3.53 0.52 -5.71
C LEU A 81 4.78 0.03 -6.43
N GLU A 82 5.92 0.64 -6.11
CA GLU A 82 7.23 0.27 -6.61
C GLU A 82 8.13 -0.10 -5.43
N THR A 83 8.96 -1.12 -5.59
CA THR A 83 10.02 -1.47 -4.64
C THR A 83 11.25 -1.95 -5.39
N ILE A 84 12.42 -1.94 -4.73
CA ILE A 84 13.66 -2.49 -5.27
C ILE A 84 13.98 -3.76 -4.49
N ALA A 85 14.15 -4.86 -5.21
CA ALA A 85 14.53 -6.15 -4.63
C ALA A 85 15.47 -6.88 -5.58
N SER A 86 16.27 -7.81 -5.06
CA SER A 86 16.98 -8.78 -5.90
C SER A 86 15.98 -9.61 -6.69
N LEU A 87 16.34 -10.03 -7.91
CA LEU A 87 15.60 -11.07 -8.60
C LEU A 87 15.42 -12.30 -7.70
N PRO A 88 14.29 -13.03 -7.81
CA PRO A 88 14.13 -14.33 -7.17
C PRO A 88 15.41 -15.16 -7.28
N HIS A 89 15.81 -15.77 -6.16
CA HIS A 89 17.02 -16.61 -6.05
C HIS A 89 18.38 -15.89 -6.13
N GLY A 90 18.44 -14.58 -5.84
CA GLY A 90 19.71 -13.89 -5.59
C GLY A 90 20.37 -13.27 -6.83
N GLY A 91 19.55 -12.85 -7.80
CA GLY A 91 20.03 -12.12 -8.98
C GLY A 91 20.23 -10.62 -8.74
N PRO A 92 20.50 -9.85 -9.82
CA PRO A 92 20.66 -8.40 -9.74
C PRO A 92 19.43 -7.72 -9.12
N LEU A 93 19.63 -6.51 -8.58
CA LEU A 93 18.53 -5.67 -8.14
C LEU A 93 17.68 -5.23 -9.34
N ALA A 94 16.37 -5.30 -9.19
CA ALA A 94 15.40 -4.81 -10.16
C ALA A 94 14.33 -3.96 -9.46
N THR A 95 13.72 -3.06 -10.22
CA THR A 95 12.54 -2.33 -9.76
C THR A 95 11.30 -3.14 -10.07
N TYR A 96 10.56 -3.49 -9.02
CA TYR A 96 9.32 -4.21 -9.12
C TYR A 96 8.14 -3.26 -9.00
N THR A 97 7.08 -3.50 -9.78
CA THR A 97 5.86 -2.69 -9.72
C THR A 97 4.63 -3.56 -9.54
N THR A 98 3.64 -3.08 -8.78
CA THR A 98 2.39 -3.82 -8.59
C THR A 98 1.68 -4.08 -9.90
N LEU A 99 1.26 -5.32 -10.12
CA LEU A 99 0.23 -5.63 -11.09
C LEU A 99 -1.12 -5.11 -10.61
N ARG A 100 -2.03 -4.81 -11.55
CA ARG A 100 -3.39 -4.39 -11.21
C ARG A 100 -4.09 -5.50 -10.41
N PRO A 101 -4.47 -5.26 -9.14
CA PRO A 101 -5.12 -6.28 -8.33
C PRO A 101 -6.47 -6.67 -8.93
N LYS A 102 -6.77 -7.98 -8.94
CA LYS A 102 -8.09 -8.51 -9.27
C LYS A 102 -8.78 -8.96 -7.99
N VAL A 103 -10.11 -9.05 -8.03
CA VAL A 103 -10.88 -9.52 -6.87
C VAL A 103 -10.44 -10.94 -6.51
N ASN A 104 -10.23 -11.17 -5.21
CA ASN A 104 -9.83 -12.44 -4.64
C ASN A 104 -8.47 -12.94 -5.17
N THR A 105 -7.59 -12.03 -5.60
CA THR A 105 -6.21 -12.36 -5.96
C THR A 105 -5.22 -11.66 -5.04
N GLU A 106 -4.08 -12.32 -4.86
CA GLU A 106 -2.94 -11.78 -4.14
C GLU A 106 -2.39 -10.53 -4.85
N LEU A 107 -1.83 -9.63 -4.06
CA LEU A 107 -1.12 -8.46 -4.58
C LEU A 107 0.26 -8.91 -5.07
N MET A 108 0.47 -8.79 -6.39
CA MET A 108 1.69 -9.25 -7.07
C MET A 108 2.53 -8.08 -7.59
N PHE A 109 3.83 -8.30 -7.68
CA PHE A 109 4.85 -7.36 -8.10
C PHE A 109 5.66 -7.95 -9.25
N ASN A 110 5.66 -7.28 -10.39
CA ASN A 110 6.38 -7.70 -11.60
C ASN A 110 7.72 -6.97 -11.72
N PRO A 111 8.85 -7.65 -12.05
CA PRO A 111 10.16 -7.05 -12.27
C PRO A 111 10.25 -6.07 -13.46
N ALA A 112 9.19 -5.89 -14.23
CA ALA A 112 9.10 -4.89 -15.28
C ALA A 112 8.42 -3.60 -14.78
N PRO A 113 9.09 -2.43 -14.81
CA PRO A 113 8.45 -1.15 -14.51
C PRO A 113 7.33 -0.87 -15.51
N THR A 114 6.08 -0.90 -15.06
CA THR A 114 4.96 -0.55 -15.93
C THR A 114 4.90 0.96 -16.14
N THR A 115 4.75 1.39 -17.39
CA THR A 115 4.48 2.80 -17.72
C THR A 115 3.00 3.15 -17.55
N ALA A 116 2.13 2.12 -17.46
CA ALA A 116 0.70 2.27 -17.35
C ALA A 116 0.28 2.76 -15.95
N ARG A 117 -0.78 3.56 -15.90
CA ARG A 117 -1.36 4.04 -14.65
C ARG A 117 -2.09 2.92 -13.92
N GLY A 118 -1.70 2.68 -12.68
CA GLY A 118 -2.35 1.72 -11.78
C GLY A 118 -3.52 2.33 -10.99
N PRO A 119 -4.30 1.49 -10.29
CA PRO A 119 -5.47 1.90 -9.54
C PRO A 119 -5.15 2.33 -8.09
N LEU A 120 -3.93 2.10 -7.61
CA LEU A 120 -3.59 2.32 -6.21
C LEU A 120 -3.46 3.82 -5.90
N THR A 121 -3.84 4.18 -4.68
CA THR A 121 -3.81 5.56 -4.18
C THR A 121 -3.34 5.54 -2.74
N ILE A 122 -2.65 6.60 -2.31
CA ILE A 122 -2.43 6.85 -0.88
C ILE A 122 -3.29 8.03 -0.45
N ARG A 123 -4.06 7.85 0.63
CA ARG A 123 -4.83 8.92 1.29
C ARG A 123 -4.57 8.83 2.78
N ASP A 124 -4.09 9.92 3.34
CA ASP A 124 -3.77 10.02 4.77
C ASP A 124 -2.91 8.85 5.25
N GLY A 125 -1.87 8.47 4.49
CA GLY A 125 -0.99 7.36 4.86
C GLY A 125 -1.57 5.94 4.71
N LEU A 126 -2.74 5.78 4.09
CA LEU A 126 -3.33 4.48 3.79
C LEU A 126 -3.31 4.19 2.29
N VAL A 127 -2.86 2.99 1.93
CA VAL A 127 -2.94 2.48 0.57
C VAL A 127 -4.36 1.96 0.30
N GLY A 128 -4.97 2.45 -0.77
CA GLY A 128 -6.30 2.05 -1.23
C GLY A 128 -6.35 1.76 -2.72
N TYR A 129 -7.46 1.19 -3.17
CA TYR A 129 -7.78 0.96 -4.57
C TYR A 129 -8.82 2.01 -5.01
N HIS A 130 -8.48 2.87 -5.96
CA HIS A 130 -9.30 4.03 -6.37
C HIS A 130 -9.79 4.89 -5.19
N GLY A 131 -8.93 5.10 -4.18
CA GLY A 131 -9.26 5.88 -2.99
C GLY A 131 -10.00 5.12 -1.89
N ILE A 132 -10.34 3.85 -2.09
CA ILE A 132 -11.02 3.00 -1.10
C ILE A 132 -9.95 2.18 -0.36
N ASN A 133 -9.81 2.40 0.95
CA ASN A 133 -8.75 1.82 1.79
C ASN A 133 -9.15 0.55 2.55
N ASP A 134 -10.40 0.11 2.45
CA ASP A 134 -10.98 -0.94 3.29
C ASP A 134 -11.22 -2.26 2.53
N ARG A 135 -10.45 -2.48 1.46
CA ARG A 135 -10.60 -3.62 0.54
C ARG A 135 -9.44 -4.61 0.59
N TRP A 136 -8.58 -4.50 1.60
CA TRP A 136 -7.43 -5.38 1.79
C TRP A 136 -7.69 -6.42 2.87
N TYR A 137 -7.12 -7.59 2.65
CA TYR A 137 -7.27 -8.74 3.53
C TYR A 137 -5.95 -9.45 3.66
N ASN A 138 -5.68 -9.96 4.85
CA ASN A 138 -4.68 -10.99 5.09
C ASN A 138 -5.36 -12.34 4.92
N CYS A 139 -4.78 -13.21 4.12
CA CYS A 139 -5.29 -14.56 3.89
C CYS A 139 -4.17 -15.58 4.13
N PRO A 140 -4.50 -16.80 4.58
CA PRO A 140 -3.56 -17.91 4.53
C PRO A 140 -3.09 -18.15 3.09
N GLY A 141 -1.78 -18.16 2.90
CA GLY A 141 -1.13 -18.62 1.67
C GLY A 141 -0.89 -20.12 1.71
N ASP A 142 -0.51 -20.69 0.57
CA ASP A 142 -0.40 -22.15 0.39
C ASP A 142 0.75 -22.76 1.21
N PHE A 143 1.72 -21.96 1.69
CA PHE A 143 2.84 -22.43 2.52
C PHE A 143 2.76 -21.95 3.98
N GLY A 144 1.58 -21.49 4.42
CA GLY A 144 1.31 -21.12 5.81
C GLY A 144 1.66 -19.68 6.19
N GLU A 145 2.26 -18.91 5.28
CA GLU A 145 2.36 -17.45 5.40
C GLU A 145 0.99 -16.76 5.33
N GLN A 146 0.99 -15.46 5.65
CA GLN A 146 -0.17 -14.59 5.46
C GLN A 146 0.09 -13.64 4.30
N VAL A 147 -0.69 -13.74 3.24
CA VAL A 147 -0.55 -12.95 2.01
C VAL A 147 -1.59 -11.84 1.92
N ILE A 148 -1.28 -10.79 1.17
CA ILE A 148 -2.18 -9.66 0.96
C ILE A 148 -3.08 -9.89 -0.24
N VAL A 149 -4.40 -9.87 -0.02
CA VAL A 149 -5.42 -10.13 -1.06
C VAL A 149 -6.36 -8.94 -1.20
N TYR A 150 -6.68 -8.60 -2.46
CA TYR A 150 -7.67 -7.57 -2.77
C TYR A 150 -9.08 -8.15 -2.80
N GLN A 151 -10.01 -7.57 -2.04
CA GLN A 151 -11.42 -7.98 -1.94
C GLN A 151 -11.57 -9.50 -1.78
N ALA A 152 -10.92 -10.06 -0.76
CA ALA A 152 -11.01 -11.47 -0.48
C ALA A 152 -12.47 -11.88 -0.17
N LYS A 153 -12.82 -13.10 -0.60
CA LYS A 153 -14.11 -13.73 -0.28
C LYS A 153 -13.96 -15.05 0.48
N LYS A 154 -12.73 -15.49 0.73
CA LYS A 154 -12.45 -16.74 1.45
C LYS A 154 -12.73 -16.55 2.95
N PRO A 155 -13.26 -17.58 3.64
CA PRO A 155 -13.70 -17.47 5.04
C PRO A 155 -12.56 -17.18 6.03
N ASP A 156 -11.34 -17.64 5.75
CA ASP A 156 -10.20 -17.49 6.66
C ASP A 156 -9.41 -16.20 6.44
N CYS A 157 -9.92 -15.30 5.60
CA CYS A 157 -9.29 -14.01 5.35
C CYS A 157 -9.75 -12.96 6.36
N THR A 158 -8.79 -12.27 6.97
CA THR A 158 -9.05 -11.19 7.92
C THR A 158 -8.87 -9.83 7.26
N LYS A 159 -9.86 -8.95 7.37
CA LYS A 159 -9.78 -7.58 6.84
C LYS A 159 -8.65 -6.81 7.54
N VAL A 160 -7.89 -6.05 6.76
CA VAL A 160 -6.83 -5.17 7.25
C VAL A 160 -6.76 -3.86 6.46
N TYR A 161 -6.02 -2.91 7.01
CA TYR A 161 -5.62 -1.68 6.35
C TYR A 161 -4.13 -1.74 6.01
N LEU A 162 -3.78 -1.25 4.82
CA LEU A 162 -2.40 -1.09 4.39
C LEU A 162 -1.94 0.33 4.69
N HIS A 163 -0.95 0.44 5.57
CA HIS A 163 -0.36 1.69 6.03
C HIS A 163 0.97 1.94 5.33
N THR A 164 1.24 3.22 5.05
CA THR A 164 2.55 3.73 4.67
C THR A 164 3.23 4.29 5.91
N ALA A 165 4.17 3.54 6.47
CA ALA A 165 4.85 3.92 7.71
C ALA A 165 6.26 4.45 7.44
N SER A 166 6.72 5.41 8.23
CA SER A 166 8.11 5.90 8.16
C SER A 166 9.06 5.05 9.00
N LEU A 167 8.53 4.32 9.98
CA LEU A 167 9.26 3.37 10.83
C LEU A 167 8.58 2.00 10.77
N PRO A 168 9.33 0.89 10.81
CA PRO A 168 8.77 -0.44 10.88
C PRO A 168 8.10 -0.70 12.25
N PRO A 169 7.27 -1.75 12.37
CA PRO A 169 6.47 -1.99 13.57
C PRO A 169 7.26 -2.57 14.75
N TYR A 170 8.49 -3.03 14.51
CA TYR A 170 9.41 -3.59 15.50
C TYR A 170 10.86 -3.43 15.04
#